data_AF-A0A7V4Q4L7-F1
#
_entry.id   AF-A0A7V4Q4L7-F1
#
_cell.length_a   1.000
_cell.length_b   1.000
_cell.length_c   1.000
_cell.angle_alpha   90.00
_cell.angle_beta   90.00
_cell.angle_gamma   90.00
#
_symmetry.space_group_name_H-M   'P 1'
#
loop_
_entity.id
_entity.type
_entity.pdbx_description
1 polymer ?
#
loop_
_entity_poly.entity_id
_entity_poly.type
_entity_poly.pdbx_seq_one_letter_code
_entity_poly.pdbx_strand_id
1 'polypeptide(L)'
;FRESLELLGGRQAAAPSAAERLAAASRHLALFSELEGDRVALMEMRKHLSWYSKGLPGAAQFRAAVNRIEDPCELSGAMESFFHE
;
A
#
# COMPACT_ATOMS: atom_id res chain seq x y z
N PHE A 1 -6.51 -8.20 -9.64
CA PHE A 1 -7.61 -8.97 -10.30
C PHE A 1 -7.60 -10.47 -10.00
N ARG A 2 -6.65 -11.02 -9.22
CA ARG A 2 -6.58 -12.46 -8.90
C ARG A 2 -7.90 -12.99 -8.32
N GLU A 3 -8.41 -12.34 -7.27
CA GLU A 3 -9.63 -12.78 -6.56
C GLU A 3 -10.86 -12.85 -7.48
N SER A 4 -11.06 -11.84 -8.33
CA SER A 4 -12.17 -11.85 -9.29
C SER A 4 -12.09 -13.02 -10.28
N LEU A 5 -10.88 -13.32 -10.78
CA LEU A 5 -10.67 -14.44 -11.69
C LEU A 5 -10.86 -15.80 -11.01
N GLU A 6 -10.50 -15.92 -9.73
CA GLU A 6 -10.74 -17.13 -8.94
C GLU A 6 -12.24 -17.37 -8.75
N LEU A 7 -12.99 -16.35 -8.34
CA LEU A 7 -14.44 -16.44 -8.16
C LEU A 7 -15.17 -16.75 -9.46
N LEU A 8 -14.80 -16.10 -10.57
CA LEU A 8 -15.38 -16.40 -11.88
C LEU A 8 -15.09 -17.84 -12.34
N GLY A 9 -13.96 -18.41 -11.92
CA GLY A 9 -13.59 -19.80 -12.16
C GLY A 9 -14.21 -20.81 -11.17
N GLY A 10 -15.13 -20.37 -10.31
CA GLY A 10 -15.78 -21.22 -9.30
C GLY A 10 -14.88 -21.63 -8.12
N ARG A 11 -13.73 -20.98 -7.95
CA ARG A 11 -12.82 -21.21 -6.82
C ARG A 11 -13.11 -20.21 -5.70
N GLN A 12 -12.84 -20.59 -4.46
CA GLN A 12 -12.88 -19.65 -3.34
C GLN A 12 -11.64 -18.75 -3.41
N ALA A 13 -11.86 -17.44 -3.34
CA ALA A 13 -10.79 -16.44 -3.33
C ALA A 13 -10.40 -16.08 -1.89
N ALA A 14 -9.10 -16.07 -1.62
CA ALA A 14 -8.57 -15.56 -0.37
C ALA A 14 -8.26 -14.06 -0.50
N ALA A 15 -8.65 -13.30 0.53
CA ALA A 15 -8.27 -11.89 0.62
C ALA A 15 -6.74 -11.74 0.71
N PRO A 16 -6.16 -10.67 0.15
CA PRO A 16 -4.73 -10.46 0.18
C PRO A 16 -4.25 -10.23 1.62
N SER A 17 -3.19 -10.97 1.98
CA SER A 17 -2.46 -10.83 3.23
C SER A 17 -1.79 -9.46 3.37
N ALA A 18 -1.41 -9.08 4.58
CA ALA A 18 -0.68 -7.83 4.83
C ALA A 18 0.63 -7.77 4.01
N ALA A 19 1.37 -8.88 3.93
CA ALA A 19 2.57 -9.00 3.12
C ALA A 19 2.31 -8.81 1.60
N GLU A 20 1.23 -9.38 1.06
CA GLU A 20 0.85 -9.15 -0.35
C GLU A 20 0.46 -7.69 -0.61
N ARG A 21 -0.22 -7.04 0.36
CA ARG A 21 -0.54 -5.61 0.29
C ARG A 21 0.71 -4.74 0.32
N LEU A 22 1.68 -5.06 1.19
CA LEU A 22 2.97 -4.37 1.25
C LEU A 22 3.74 -4.49 -0.06
N ALA A 23 3.84 -5.71 -0.60
CA ALA A 23 4.52 -5.94 -1.87
C ALA A 23 3.87 -5.14 -3.01
N ALA A 24 2.53 -5.12 -3.08
CA ALA A 24 1.80 -4.35 -4.08
C ALA A 24 2.00 -2.83 -3.91
N ALA A 25 1.92 -2.32 -2.67
CA ALA A 25 2.10 -0.89 -2.38
C ALA A 25 3.54 -0.42 -2.63
N SER A 26 4.54 -1.23 -2.28
CA SER A 26 5.96 -0.91 -2.50
C SER A 26 6.30 -0.86 -3.98
N ARG A 27 5.76 -1.81 -4.76
CA ARG A 27 5.88 -1.79 -6.22
C ARG A 27 5.24 -0.53 -6.82
N HIS A 28 4.09 -0.11 -6.30
CA HIS A 28 3.41 1.10 -6.75
C HIS A 28 4.26 2.35 -6.47
N LEU A 29 4.79 2.49 -5.25
CA LEU A 29 5.68 3.60 -4.90
C LEU A 29 6.90 3.67 -5.82
N ALA A 30 7.56 2.53 -6.07
CA ALA A 30 8.72 2.47 -6.96
C ALA A 30 8.38 2.92 -8.39
N LEU A 31 7.26 2.43 -8.95
CA LEU A 31 6.81 2.81 -10.29
C LEU A 31 6.46 4.30 -10.40
N PHE A 32 5.79 4.86 -9.39
CA PHE A 32 5.50 6.30 -9.38
C PHE A 32 6.76 7.15 -9.25
N SER A 33 7.71 6.72 -8.43
CA SER A 33 8.98 7.43 -8.27
C SER A 33 9.76 7.44 -9.58
N GLU A 34 9.77 6.32 -10.31
CA GLU A 34 10.40 6.20 -11.62
C GLU A 34 9.73 7.06 -12.70
N LEU A 35 8.39 7.10 -12.73
CA LEU A 35 7.63 7.75 -13.80
C LEU A 35 7.43 9.25 -13.59
N GLU A 36 7.14 9.67 -12.36
CA GLU A 36 6.65 11.02 -12.03
C GLU A 36 7.58 11.76 -11.04
N GLY A 37 8.59 11.07 -10.53
CA GLY A 37 9.51 11.57 -9.51
C GLY A 37 8.97 11.48 -8.08
N ASP A 38 9.90 11.43 -7.13
CA ASP A 38 9.64 11.16 -5.71
C ASP A 38 8.58 12.06 -5.08
N ARG A 39 8.60 13.37 -5.38
CA ARG A 39 7.66 14.32 -4.79
C ARG A 39 6.22 14.01 -5.20
N VAL A 40 5.99 13.70 -6.47
CA VAL A 40 4.66 13.35 -6.98
C VAL A 40 4.26 11.99 -6.43
N ALA A 41 5.19 11.03 -6.44
CA ALA A 41 4.98 9.70 -5.89
C ALA A 41 4.51 9.73 -4.43
N LEU A 42 5.18 10.50 -3.57
CA LEU A 42 4.80 10.68 -2.17
C LEU A 42 3.38 11.22 -2.00
N MET A 43 3.06 12.31 -2.71
CA MET A 43 1.73 12.94 -2.63
C MET A 43 0.63 11.99 -3.07
N GLU A 44 0.86 11.30 -4.19
CA GLU A 44 -0.11 10.38 -4.76
C GLU A 44 -0.21 9.07 -3.95
N MET A 45 0.88 8.60 -3.32
CA MET A 45 0.83 7.40 -2.50
C MET A 45 0.03 7.57 -1.21
N ARG A 46 -0.08 8.78 -0.64
CA ARG A 46 -0.89 9.04 0.57
C ARG A 46 -2.34 8.57 0.41
N LYS A 47 -2.97 8.84 -0.74
CA LYS A 47 -4.34 8.37 -1.03
C LYS A 47 -4.40 6.85 -1.24
N HIS A 48 -3.44 6.28 -1.95
CA HIS A 48 -3.41 4.84 -2.23
C HIS A 48 -3.20 4.03 -0.94
N LEU A 49 -2.33 4.50 -0.04
CA LEU A 49 -2.08 3.87 1.26
C LEU A 49 -3.31 3.88 2.17
N SER A 50 -4.22 4.85 2.01
CA SER A 50 -5.53 4.82 2.66
C SER A 50 -6.36 3.60 2.23
N TRP A 51 -6.25 3.17 0.98
CA TRP A 51 -6.94 1.99 0.46
C TRP A 51 -6.23 0.69 0.85
N TYR A 52 -4.91 0.63 0.75
CA TYR A 52 -4.14 -0.56 1.15
C TYR A 52 -4.31 -0.90 2.64
N SER A 53 -4.34 0.13 3.51
CA SER A 53 -4.51 -0.03 4.95
C SER A 53 -5.95 -0.30 5.39
N LYS A 54 -6.94 -0.25 4.48
CA LYS A 54 -8.34 -0.41 4.84
C LYS A 54 -8.61 -1.78 5.47
N GLY A 55 -9.29 -1.75 6.62
CA GLY A 55 -9.69 -2.95 7.36
C GLY A 55 -8.58 -3.56 8.22
N LEU A 56 -7.38 -2.97 8.25
CA LEU A 56 -6.29 -3.40 9.12
C LEU A 56 -6.34 -2.63 10.46
N PRO A 57 -5.97 -3.27 11.58
CA PRO A 57 -5.72 -2.59 12.86
C PRO A 57 -4.72 -1.44 12.68
N GLY A 58 -4.84 -0.37 13.47
CA GLY A 58 -3.89 0.76 13.40
C GLY A 58 -3.98 1.66 12.17
N ALA A 59 -4.83 1.34 11.18
CA ALA A 59 -4.88 2.06 9.90
C ALA A 59 -5.11 3.58 10.02
N ALA A 60 -5.86 4.04 11.04
CA ALA A 60 -6.05 5.46 11.28
C ALA A 60 -4.76 6.18 11.68
N GLN A 61 -3.95 5.56 12.53
CA GLN A 61 -2.67 6.10 13.00
C GLN A 61 -1.64 6.08 11.87
N PHE A 62 -1.59 4.99 11.12
CA PHE A 62 -0.78 4.87 9.91
C PHE A 62 -1.10 5.97 8.89
N ARG A 63 -2.38 6.18 8.54
CA ARG A 63 -2.79 7.26 7.63
C ARG A 63 -2.40 8.65 8.14
N ALA A 64 -2.51 8.90 9.44
CA ALA A 64 -2.08 10.16 10.03
C ALA A 64 -0.56 10.36 9.92
N ALA A 65 0.23 9.29 10.10
CA ALA A 65 1.69 9.32 9.96
C ALA A 65 2.13 9.59 8.51
N VAL A 66 1.66 8.80 7.54
CA VAL A 66 2.09 8.91 6.13
C VAL A 66 1.73 10.25 5.48
N ASN A 67 0.68 10.94 5.97
CA ASN A 67 0.33 12.27 5.48
C ASN A 67 1.36 13.35 5.82
N ARG A 68 2.25 13.11 6.80
CA ARG A 68 3.30 14.04 7.23
C ARG A 68 4.67 13.70 6.67
N ILE A 69 4.82 12.54 6.03
CA ILE A 69 6.10 12.09 5.48
C ILE A 69 6.42 12.85 4.19
N GLU A 70 7.66 13.35 4.10
CA GLU A 70 8.18 14.08 2.94
C GLU A 70 9.37 13.38 2.26
N ASP A 71 9.77 12.21 2.78
CA ASP A 71 10.88 11.42 2.26
C ASP A 71 10.41 10.00 1.82
N PRO A 72 10.79 9.52 0.62
CA PRO A 72 10.37 8.19 0.13
C PRO A 72 10.92 7.02 0.94
N CYS A 73 12.11 7.15 1.53
CA CYS A 73 12.70 6.13 2.37
C CYS A 73 11.95 6.02 3.70
N GLU A 74 11.60 7.16 4.31
CA GLU A 74 10.74 7.21 5.50
C GLU A 74 9.35 6.61 5.20
N LEU A 75 8.77 6.90 4.03
CA LEU A 75 7.48 6.33 3.62
C LEU A 75 7.56 4.80 3.51
N SER A 76 8.63 4.30 2.90
CA SER A 76 8.88 2.87 2.75
C SER A 76 9.02 2.18 4.12
N GLY A 77 9.78 2.77 5.04
CA GLY A 77 9.92 2.26 6.41
C GLY A 77 8.60 2.26 7.20
N ALA A 78 7.77 3.29 7.02
CA ALA A 78 6.44 3.35 7.63
C ALA A 78 5.50 2.26 7.07
N MET A 79 5.60 1.98 5.77
CA MET A 79 4.85 0.89 5.13
C MET A 79 5.30 -0.47 5.66
N GLU A 80 6.61 -0.74 5.69
CA GLU A 80 7.15 -1.99 6.21
C GLU A 80 6.71 -2.22 7.65
N SER A 81 6.86 -1.22 8.52
CA SER A 81 6.45 -1.32 9.93
C SER A 81 4.96 -1.62 10.10
N PHE A 82 4.10 -1.01 9.28
CA PHE A 82 2.64 -1.16 9.41
C PHE A 82 2.12 -2.49 8.85
N PHE A 83 2.69 -2.99 7.75
CA PHE A 83 2.21 -4.22 7.10
C PHE A 83 2.93 -5.49 7.56
N HIS A 84 3.98 -5.38 8.40
CA HIS A 84 4.63 -6.53 9.04
C HIS A 84 3.90 -7.05 10.29
N GLU A 85 3.03 -6.23 10.89
CA GLU A 85 2.15 -6.59 12.01
C GLU A 85 0.91 -7.37 11.54
#